data_AF-A0A6P4ZEF7-F1
#
_entry.id   AF-A0A6P4ZEF7-F1
#
_cell.length_a   1.000
_cell.length_b   1.000
_cell.length_c   1.000
_cell.angle_alpha   90.00
_cell.angle_beta   90.00
_cell.angle_gamma   90.00
#
_symmetry.space_group_name_H-M   'P 1'
#
loop_
_entity.id
_entity.type
_entity.pdbx_description
1 polymer ?
#
loop_
_entity_poly.entity_id
_entity_poly.type
_entity_poly.pdbx_seq_one_letter_code
_entity_poly.pdbx_strand_id
1 'polypeptide(L)'
;MSALMLAVPTPMPRRPYILFCLHVVNGGWSSWGGWSSCSVTCGSGSQSRSRTCTNPAPAFGGANCAGQSRETRQCNAGSCPVNGGWSSWGGWSSCSVTCGSGSQSRSRTCTNPAPAYGGANCVGQSRETRQCNAGFCPVNGGWSSWGGWSSCSVTCGSGSQSRSRTCTNPAPAFGGANCVGPAQETRQCNAGSCPEVSEGTSWGGWSSCSVTCGSGSQSRSRTCTNPAPAFGGANCAGPAQETQQCNAGSCPVDGGWSDWGAWSNCSVTCGVGTETRDRTCTNPAPANGGADCDGPAQETQACDTGVACPVDGGWSDWGPWSTCTVTCGNGTETRDRTCTNPAPENGGTDCDGPAQETQACDTEVSCPVDGGWSDWFAWSGCSVTCGVGTETRDRTCTNPAPENGGADCDGPAQETQACDKGVPCPVDGGWSDWGAWFACSVTCGVGTE
;
A
#
# COMPACT_ATOMS: atom_id res chain seq x y z
N MET A 1 -29.41 -137.37 -70.05
CA MET A 1 -28.81 -138.36 -70.98
C MET A 1 -29.30 -139.74 -70.54
N SER A 2 -28.85 -140.80 -71.19
CA SER A 2 -28.46 -142.06 -70.52
C SER A 2 -29.35 -142.53 -69.34
N ALA A 3 -30.36 -143.38 -69.53
CA ALA A 3 -30.39 -144.77 -70.01
C ALA A 3 -30.56 -145.77 -68.85
N LEU A 4 -31.41 -146.78 -69.11
CA LEU A 4 -31.44 -148.17 -68.62
C LEU A 4 -30.70 -148.50 -67.29
N MET A 5 -31.30 -149.23 -66.34
CA MET A 5 -31.48 -150.67 -66.50
C MET A 5 -32.63 -151.26 -65.68
N LEU A 6 -33.47 -152.01 -66.39
CA LEU A 6 -34.25 -153.15 -65.92
C LEU A 6 -33.33 -154.34 -65.63
N ALA A 7 -33.66 -155.17 -64.64
CA ALA A 7 -33.63 -156.66 -64.68
C ALA A 7 -33.83 -157.18 -63.24
N VAL A 8 -34.86 -157.92 -62.83
CA VAL A 8 -35.48 -159.19 -63.28
C VAL A 8 -35.42 -160.16 -62.07
N PRO A 9 -36.41 -161.05 -61.92
CA PRO A 9 -36.95 -161.44 -60.63
C PRO A 9 -36.63 -162.90 -60.27
N THR A 10 -37.01 -163.33 -59.06
CA THR A 10 -37.21 -164.75 -58.75
C THR A 10 -38.62 -164.98 -58.21
N PRO A 11 -39.26 -166.12 -58.54
CA PRO A 11 -40.71 -166.28 -58.36
C PRO A 11 -41.10 -167.20 -57.20
N MET A 12 -42.39 -167.06 -56.87
CA MET A 12 -43.34 -167.99 -56.23
C MET A 12 -43.35 -168.12 -54.70
N PRO A 13 -44.50 -168.52 -54.08
CA PRO A 13 -45.80 -168.88 -54.67
C PRO A 13 -47.04 -168.20 -54.07
N ARG A 14 -48.12 -168.40 -54.84
CA ARG A 14 -49.53 -168.00 -54.78
C ARG A 14 -50.27 -168.32 -53.48
N ARG A 15 -51.32 -167.52 -53.17
CA ARG A 15 -52.61 -167.91 -52.56
C ARG A 15 -53.72 -166.85 -52.91
N PRO A 16 -55.02 -167.15 -52.78
CA PRO A 16 -56.04 -166.83 -53.78
C PRO A 16 -56.92 -165.59 -53.51
N TYR A 17 -57.69 -165.24 -54.55
CA TYR A 17 -58.51 -164.04 -54.83
C TYR A 17 -59.74 -163.78 -53.93
N ILE A 18 -60.07 -162.47 -53.74
CA ILE A 18 -61.43 -161.92 -53.54
C ILE A 18 -61.52 -160.52 -54.20
N LEU A 19 -62.66 -160.17 -54.82
CA LEU A 19 -62.93 -158.98 -55.65
C LEU A 19 -63.79 -157.92 -54.89
N PHE A 20 -63.54 -156.60 -55.05
CA PHE A 20 -64.39 -155.48 -54.56
C PHE A 20 -64.34 -154.22 -55.48
N CYS A 21 -65.41 -153.40 -55.48
CA CYS A 21 -65.63 -152.18 -56.29
C CYS A 21 -65.34 -150.85 -55.52
N LEU A 22 -64.93 -149.73 -56.17
CA LEU A 22 -64.44 -148.45 -55.56
C LEU A 22 -65.28 -147.18 -55.93
N HIS A 23 -65.32 -146.14 -55.04
CA HIS A 23 -66.11 -144.87 -55.17
C HIS A 23 -65.28 -143.56 -55.01
N VAL A 24 -65.73 -142.45 -55.60
CA VAL A 24 -65.08 -141.09 -55.66
C VAL A 24 -65.29 -140.27 -54.37
N VAL A 25 -64.28 -139.49 -53.92
CA VAL A 25 -64.34 -138.63 -52.70
C VAL A 25 -63.89 -137.18 -52.96
N ASN A 26 -64.78 -136.21 -52.75
CA ASN A 26 -64.47 -134.78 -52.88
C ASN A 26 -63.83 -134.20 -51.60
N GLY A 27 -62.95 -133.21 -51.76
CA GLY A 27 -62.21 -132.59 -50.66
C GLY A 27 -63.07 -131.72 -49.75
N GLY A 28 -62.87 -131.83 -48.44
CA GLY A 28 -63.45 -130.97 -47.41
C GLY A 28 -62.39 -130.19 -46.63
N TRP A 29 -62.70 -128.94 -46.28
CA TRP A 29 -61.82 -128.11 -45.48
C TRP A 29 -61.69 -128.66 -44.05
N SER A 30 -60.48 -128.66 -43.50
CA SER A 30 -60.26 -128.79 -42.06
C SER A 30 -60.87 -127.60 -41.32
N SER A 31 -61.06 -127.76 -40.00
CA SER A 31 -61.43 -126.63 -39.15
C SER A 31 -60.37 -125.53 -39.24
N TRP A 32 -60.81 -124.28 -39.17
CA TRP A 32 -59.88 -123.15 -39.10
C TRP A 32 -58.93 -123.29 -37.91
N GLY A 33 -57.64 -123.04 -38.15
CA GLY A 33 -56.67 -122.86 -37.09
C GLY A 33 -56.99 -121.65 -36.20
N GLY A 34 -56.30 -121.54 -35.07
CA GLY A 34 -56.40 -120.37 -34.20
C GLY A 34 -55.95 -119.09 -34.90
N TRP A 35 -56.46 -117.94 -34.43
CA TRP A 35 -55.98 -116.63 -34.86
C TRP A 35 -54.57 -116.36 -34.33
N SER A 36 -53.72 -115.73 -35.15
CA SER A 36 -52.41 -115.23 -34.71
C SER A 36 -52.55 -114.15 -33.64
N SER A 37 -51.47 -113.85 -32.93
CA SER A 37 -51.36 -112.61 -32.14
C SER A 37 -51.56 -111.37 -33.02
N CYS A 38 -51.96 -110.26 -32.41
CA CYS A 38 -52.13 -108.98 -33.10
C CYS A 38 -50.78 -108.50 -33.65
N SER A 39 -50.76 -107.94 -34.86
CA SER A 39 -49.52 -107.47 -35.51
C SER A 39 -48.81 -106.32 -34.78
N VAL A 40 -49.50 -105.67 -33.84
CA VAL A 40 -48.97 -104.57 -33.02
C VAL A 40 -49.16 -104.90 -31.55
N THR A 41 -48.27 -104.37 -30.70
CA THR A 41 -48.35 -104.51 -29.24
C THR A 41 -49.24 -103.45 -28.58
N CYS A 42 -49.52 -102.35 -29.29
CA CYS A 42 -50.50 -101.32 -28.95
C CYS A 42 -51.04 -100.67 -30.24
N GLY A 43 -52.24 -100.09 -30.18
CA GLY A 43 -52.91 -99.47 -31.31
C GLY A 43 -53.72 -100.46 -32.17
N SER A 44 -54.03 -100.06 -33.40
CA SER A 44 -54.80 -100.90 -34.33
C SER A 44 -53.85 -101.76 -35.18
N GLY A 45 -54.09 -103.07 -35.23
CA GLY A 45 -53.33 -104.03 -36.02
C GLY A 45 -54.21 -105.12 -36.64
N SER A 46 -53.63 -106.22 -37.10
CA SER A 46 -54.38 -107.33 -37.72
C SER A 46 -53.94 -108.71 -37.24
N GLN A 47 -54.86 -109.68 -37.26
CA GLN A 47 -54.64 -111.11 -36.95
C GLN A 47 -55.03 -111.97 -38.15
N SER A 48 -54.36 -113.10 -38.37
CA SER A 48 -54.68 -114.04 -39.46
C SER A 48 -54.82 -115.48 -38.97
N ARG A 49 -55.66 -116.29 -39.63
CA ARG A 49 -55.79 -117.75 -39.42
C ARG A 49 -55.88 -118.50 -40.75
N SER A 50 -55.57 -119.79 -40.76
CA SER A 50 -55.56 -120.63 -41.98
C SER A 50 -56.23 -122.00 -41.77
N ARG A 51 -56.65 -122.63 -42.86
CA ARG A 51 -57.21 -124.00 -42.91
C ARG A 51 -56.70 -124.76 -44.14
N THR A 52 -56.77 -126.07 -44.12
CA THR A 52 -56.21 -126.98 -45.14
C THR A 52 -57.25 -127.94 -45.69
N CYS A 53 -57.17 -128.30 -46.98
CA CYS A 53 -58.17 -129.17 -47.62
C CYS A 53 -57.86 -130.65 -47.36
N THR A 54 -58.10 -131.11 -46.14
CA THR A 54 -57.69 -132.46 -45.69
C THR A 54 -58.77 -133.26 -44.98
N ASN A 55 -60.02 -132.78 -44.90
CA ASN A 55 -61.09 -133.43 -44.14
C ASN A 55 -62.41 -133.57 -44.94
N PRO A 56 -62.55 -134.57 -45.83
CA PRO A 56 -61.50 -135.50 -46.28
C PRO A 56 -60.62 -134.86 -47.36
N ALA A 57 -59.43 -135.40 -47.62
CA ALA A 57 -58.64 -134.99 -48.79
C ALA A 57 -59.29 -135.53 -50.08
N PRO A 58 -59.27 -134.79 -51.21
CA PRO A 58 -59.83 -135.28 -52.47
C PRO A 58 -59.12 -136.55 -52.95
N ALA A 59 -59.87 -137.60 -53.31
CA ALA A 59 -59.33 -138.87 -53.78
C ALA A 59 -60.19 -139.47 -54.91
N PHE A 60 -59.57 -140.33 -55.73
CA PHE A 60 -60.21 -141.03 -56.85
C PHE A 60 -60.96 -140.10 -57.82
N GLY A 61 -60.40 -138.90 -58.08
CA GLY A 61 -60.95 -137.92 -59.03
C GLY A 61 -61.90 -136.87 -58.46
N GLY A 62 -62.06 -136.77 -57.13
CA GLY A 62 -62.89 -135.74 -56.51
C GLY A 62 -62.30 -134.32 -56.56
N ALA A 63 -63.17 -133.31 -56.49
CA ALA A 63 -62.83 -131.89 -56.57
C ALA A 63 -62.10 -131.35 -55.32
N ASN A 64 -61.26 -130.33 -55.52
CA ASN A 64 -60.55 -129.63 -54.45
C ASN A 64 -61.48 -128.65 -53.70
N CYS A 65 -61.08 -128.23 -52.50
CA CYS A 65 -61.94 -127.38 -51.67
C CYS A 65 -62.09 -125.97 -52.25
N ALA A 66 -63.33 -125.48 -52.35
CA ALA A 66 -63.62 -124.12 -52.82
C ALA A 66 -63.58 -123.10 -51.67
N GLY A 67 -63.01 -121.92 -51.91
CA GLY A 67 -62.92 -120.80 -50.96
C GLY A 67 -61.49 -120.48 -50.49
N GLN A 68 -61.35 -119.47 -49.63
CA GLN A 68 -60.03 -119.02 -49.13
C GLN A 68 -59.49 -119.97 -48.05
N SER A 69 -58.18 -120.24 -48.13
CA SER A 69 -57.43 -121.01 -47.14
C SER A 69 -56.86 -120.15 -46.00
N ARG A 70 -56.95 -118.81 -46.10
CA ARG A 70 -56.51 -117.85 -45.10
C ARG A 70 -57.52 -116.72 -44.93
N GLU A 71 -57.71 -116.28 -43.70
CA GLU A 71 -58.61 -115.19 -43.32
C GLU A 71 -57.84 -114.20 -42.43
N THR A 72 -58.12 -112.90 -42.57
CA THR A 72 -57.49 -111.82 -41.78
C THR A 72 -58.58 -110.91 -41.20
N ARG A 73 -58.40 -110.46 -39.95
CA ARG A 73 -59.28 -109.49 -39.29
C ARG A 73 -58.51 -108.42 -38.54
N GLN A 74 -59.16 -107.29 -38.26
CA GLN A 74 -58.60 -106.23 -37.42
C GLN A 74 -58.58 -106.64 -35.94
N CYS A 75 -57.56 -106.18 -35.23
CA CYS A 75 -57.43 -106.28 -33.78
C CYS A 75 -57.05 -104.91 -33.22
N ASN A 76 -57.48 -104.63 -31.99
CA ASN A 76 -57.05 -103.46 -31.23
C ASN A 76 -56.23 -103.97 -30.04
N ALA A 77 -54.94 -103.61 -30.01
CA ALA A 77 -53.99 -104.01 -28.97
C ALA A 77 -53.94 -103.03 -27.78
N GLY A 78 -54.95 -102.16 -27.64
CA GLY A 78 -55.05 -101.16 -26.57
C GLY A 78 -54.36 -99.85 -26.91
N SER A 79 -54.40 -98.86 -26.01
CA SER A 79 -53.76 -97.55 -26.21
C SER A 79 -52.23 -97.63 -26.15
N CYS A 80 -51.54 -96.83 -26.96
CA CYS A 80 -50.07 -96.81 -26.95
C CYS A 80 -49.48 -95.97 -25.80
N PRO A 81 -48.32 -96.38 -25.24
CA PRO A 81 -47.63 -95.62 -24.20
C PRO A 81 -47.32 -94.20 -24.63
N VAL A 82 -47.69 -93.22 -23.80
CA VAL A 82 -47.33 -91.81 -23.96
C VAL A 82 -46.28 -91.47 -22.91
N ASN A 83 -45.05 -91.19 -23.34
CA ASN A 83 -43.97 -90.80 -22.44
C ASN A 83 -44.18 -89.36 -21.96
N GLY A 84 -43.92 -89.11 -20.67
CA GLY A 84 -44.07 -87.80 -20.08
C GLY A 84 -43.07 -86.77 -20.59
N GLY A 85 -43.52 -85.53 -20.75
CA GLY A 85 -42.70 -84.36 -21.03
C GLY A 85 -42.79 -83.30 -19.93
N TRP A 86 -41.66 -82.65 -19.65
CA TRP A 86 -41.58 -81.57 -18.67
C TRP A 86 -42.33 -80.31 -19.14
N SER A 87 -43.07 -79.67 -18.24
CA SER A 87 -43.53 -78.29 -18.43
C SER A 87 -42.34 -77.32 -18.47
N SER A 88 -42.56 -76.10 -18.95
CA SER A 88 -41.61 -75.00 -18.75
C SER A 88 -41.33 -74.80 -17.25
N TRP A 89 -40.11 -74.35 -16.93
CA TRP A 89 -39.75 -73.97 -15.57
C TRP A 89 -40.58 -72.79 -15.08
N GLY A 90 -41.05 -72.85 -13.83
CA GLY A 90 -41.60 -71.68 -13.14
C GLY A 90 -40.55 -70.59 -12.88
N GLY A 91 -41.00 -69.44 -12.39
CA GLY A 91 -40.12 -68.35 -11.94
C GLY A 91 -39.26 -68.76 -10.74
N TRP A 92 -38.14 -68.07 -10.54
CA TRP A 92 -37.32 -68.22 -9.33
C TRP A 92 -38.03 -67.60 -8.12
N SER A 93 -37.98 -68.29 -6.97
CA SER A 93 -38.43 -67.73 -5.70
C SER A 93 -37.60 -66.51 -5.28
N SER A 94 -38.10 -65.72 -4.33
CA SER A 94 -37.26 -64.76 -3.59
C SER A 94 -36.06 -65.46 -2.95
N CYS A 95 -35.00 -64.70 -2.68
CA CYS A 95 -33.81 -65.22 -2.00
C CYS A 95 -34.22 -65.70 -0.60
N SER A 96 -33.69 -66.85 -0.15
CA SER A 96 -34.01 -67.43 1.16
C SER A 96 -33.58 -66.56 2.35
N VAL A 97 -32.78 -65.52 2.10
CA VAL A 97 -32.28 -64.59 3.10
C VAL A 97 -32.55 -63.15 2.63
N THR A 98 -32.72 -62.24 3.58
CA THR A 98 -32.87 -60.80 3.33
C THR A 98 -31.53 -60.08 3.20
N CYS A 99 -30.44 -60.69 3.67
CA CYS A 99 -29.06 -60.24 3.52
C CYS A 99 -28.11 -61.47 3.51
N GLY A 100 -26.94 -61.33 2.89
CA GLY A 100 -25.94 -62.39 2.79
C GLY A 100 -26.21 -63.40 1.65
N SER A 101 -25.54 -64.54 1.72
CA SER A 101 -25.67 -65.62 0.73
C SER A 101 -26.87 -66.51 1.04
N GLY A 102 -27.84 -66.56 0.13
CA GLY A 102 -29.01 -67.43 0.20
C GLY A 102 -29.15 -68.30 -1.02
N SER A 103 -30.33 -68.92 -1.16
CA SER A 103 -30.69 -69.72 -2.32
C SER A 103 -32.10 -69.36 -2.83
N GLN A 104 -32.28 -69.46 -4.14
CA GLN A 104 -33.59 -69.38 -4.81
C GLN A 104 -33.88 -70.72 -5.46
N SER A 105 -35.15 -71.12 -5.51
CA SER A 105 -35.57 -72.36 -6.17
C SER A 105 -36.67 -72.10 -7.19
N ARG A 106 -36.69 -72.91 -8.25
CA ARG A 106 -37.78 -72.98 -9.23
C ARG A 106 -38.15 -74.44 -9.49
N SER A 107 -39.38 -74.69 -9.94
CA SER A 107 -39.92 -76.04 -10.18
C SER A 107 -40.59 -76.17 -11.54
N ARG A 108 -40.71 -77.39 -12.03
CA ARG A 108 -41.45 -77.79 -13.23
C ARG A 108 -42.18 -79.11 -12.98
N THR A 109 -43.21 -79.40 -13.75
CA THR A 109 -44.07 -80.58 -13.56
C THR A 109 -44.09 -81.47 -14.81
N CYS A 110 -44.27 -82.77 -14.65
CA CYS A 110 -44.30 -83.73 -15.76
C CYS A 110 -45.71 -83.83 -16.34
N THR A 111 -46.13 -82.79 -17.05
CA THR A 111 -47.51 -82.60 -17.51
C THR A 111 -47.64 -82.24 -18.98
N ASN A 112 -46.52 -82.07 -19.71
CA ASN A 112 -46.52 -81.61 -21.09
C ASN A 112 -45.73 -82.53 -22.04
N PRO A 113 -46.28 -83.69 -22.46
CA PRO A 113 -47.55 -84.28 -22.01
C PRO A 113 -47.40 -85.09 -20.71
N ALA A 114 -48.50 -85.41 -20.03
CA ALA A 114 -48.47 -86.31 -18.87
C ALA A 114 -48.27 -87.78 -19.30
N PRO A 115 -47.49 -88.61 -18.58
CA PRO A 115 -47.35 -90.03 -18.89
C PRO A 115 -48.70 -90.75 -18.86
N ALA A 116 -49.00 -91.53 -19.89
CA ALA A 116 -50.23 -92.32 -19.97
C ALA A 116 -49.98 -93.69 -20.61
N TYR A 117 -50.90 -94.64 -20.37
CA TYR A 117 -50.90 -95.97 -20.99
C TYR A 117 -49.58 -96.75 -20.85
N GLY A 118 -48.94 -96.66 -19.67
CA GLY A 118 -47.67 -97.34 -19.39
C GLY A 118 -46.42 -96.65 -19.96
N GLY A 119 -46.54 -95.40 -20.43
CA GLY A 119 -45.40 -94.59 -20.86
C GLY A 119 -44.47 -94.20 -19.72
N ALA A 120 -43.20 -93.94 -20.06
CA ALA A 120 -42.18 -93.59 -19.09
C ALA A 120 -42.44 -92.22 -18.45
N ASN A 121 -42.08 -92.07 -17.18
CA ASN A 121 -42.11 -90.79 -16.48
C ASN A 121 -40.98 -89.86 -17.00
N CYS A 122 -41.09 -88.55 -16.74
CA CYS A 122 -40.08 -87.59 -17.16
C CYS A 122 -38.73 -87.86 -16.47
N VAL A 123 -37.64 -87.80 -17.25
CA VAL A 123 -36.26 -87.98 -16.74
C VAL A 123 -35.64 -86.62 -16.41
N GLY A 124 -35.02 -86.51 -15.23
CA GLY A 124 -34.35 -85.29 -14.74
C GLY A 124 -34.99 -84.71 -13.47
N GLN A 125 -34.45 -83.60 -12.97
CA GLN A 125 -34.93 -82.97 -11.74
C GLN A 125 -36.19 -82.12 -11.98
N SER A 126 -37.17 -82.21 -11.08
CA SER A 126 -38.38 -81.38 -11.05
C SER A 126 -38.17 -80.03 -10.34
N ARG A 127 -37.05 -79.87 -9.63
CA ARG A 127 -36.67 -78.67 -8.88
C ARG A 127 -35.23 -78.30 -9.17
N GLU A 128 -34.97 -77.02 -9.34
CA GLU A 128 -33.65 -76.45 -9.52
C GLU A 128 -33.42 -75.38 -8.46
N THR A 129 -32.19 -75.32 -7.92
CA THR A 129 -31.79 -74.33 -6.90
C THR A 129 -30.54 -73.61 -7.37
N ARG A 130 -30.48 -72.29 -7.17
CA ARG A 130 -29.29 -71.46 -7.42
C ARG A 130 -28.97 -70.57 -6.23
N GLN A 131 -27.71 -70.16 -6.13
CA GLN A 131 -27.28 -69.18 -5.14
C GLN A 131 -27.78 -67.77 -5.49
N CYS A 132 -28.09 -66.99 -4.47
CA CYS A 132 -28.38 -65.56 -4.56
C CYS A 132 -27.59 -64.82 -3.48
N ASN A 133 -27.23 -63.57 -3.76
CA ASN A 133 -26.63 -62.67 -2.78
C ASN A 133 -27.61 -61.52 -2.52
N ALA A 134 -28.10 -61.40 -1.28
CA ALA A 134 -29.06 -60.39 -0.85
C ALA A 134 -28.38 -59.14 -0.25
N GLY A 135 -27.10 -58.90 -0.54
CA GLY A 135 -26.33 -57.76 -0.03
C GLY A 135 -25.67 -58.04 1.32
N PHE A 136 -25.04 -57.03 1.91
CA PHE A 136 -24.38 -57.16 3.22
C PHE A 136 -25.39 -57.14 4.36
N CYS A 137 -25.14 -57.94 5.41
CA CYS A 137 -25.99 -57.95 6.60
C CYS A 137 -25.70 -56.78 7.55
N PRO A 138 -26.73 -56.21 8.21
CA PRO A 138 -26.53 -55.19 9.24
C PRO A 138 -25.61 -55.70 10.35
N VAL A 139 -24.58 -54.91 10.68
CA VAL A 139 -23.68 -55.17 11.79
C VAL A 139 -24.02 -54.16 12.89
N ASN A 140 -24.58 -54.63 14.00
CA ASN A 140 -24.87 -53.78 15.14
C ASN A 140 -23.57 -53.41 15.87
N GLY A 141 -23.50 -52.17 16.35
CA GLY A 141 -22.37 -51.66 17.11
C GLY A 141 -22.19 -52.38 18.44
N GLY A 142 -20.94 -52.73 18.76
CA GLY A 142 -20.51 -53.21 20.05
C GLY A 142 -19.51 -52.27 20.71
N TRP A 143 -19.63 -52.10 22.02
CA TRP A 143 -18.68 -51.31 22.81
C TRP A 143 -17.31 -51.99 22.85
N SER A 144 -16.25 -51.20 22.75
CA SER A 144 -14.90 -51.59 23.13
C SER A 144 -14.83 -51.94 24.61
N SER A 145 -13.76 -52.61 25.04
CA SER A 145 -13.41 -52.65 26.45
C SER A 145 -13.30 -51.24 27.01
N TRP A 146 -13.70 -51.05 28.27
CA TRP A 146 -13.45 -49.80 28.98
C TRP A 146 -11.95 -49.51 29.04
N GLY A 147 -11.59 -48.24 28.82
CA GLY A 147 -10.27 -47.73 29.15
C GLY A 147 -10.00 -47.79 30.66
N GLY A 148 -8.74 -47.56 31.04
CA GLY A 148 -8.36 -47.42 32.43
C GLY A 148 -9.10 -46.26 33.11
N TRP A 149 -9.31 -46.36 34.42
CA TRP A 149 -9.77 -45.22 35.23
C TRP A 149 -8.70 -44.13 35.24
N SER A 150 -9.13 -42.88 35.09
CA SER A 150 -8.25 -41.73 35.31
C SER A 150 -7.71 -41.72 36.75
N SER A 151 -6.64 -40.96 36.99
CA SER A 151 -6.23 -40.59 38.35
C SER A 151 -7.40 -39.91 39.08
N CYS A 152 -7.40 -39.99 40.42
CA CYS A 152 -8.41 -39.33 41.24
C CYS A 152 -8.32 -37.82 41.00
N SER A 153 -9.46 -37.14 40.88
CA SER A 153 -9.51 -35.69 40.65
C SER A 153 -8.90 -34.86 41.79
N VAL A 154 -8.59 -35.49 42.92
CA VAL A 154 -7.99 -34.87 44.12
C VAL A 154 -6.83 -35.73 44.62
N THR A 155 -5.88 -35.11 45.31
CA THR A 155 -4.72 -35.77 45.93
C THR A 155 -4.93 -36.14 47.41
N CYS A 156 -5.96 -35.58 48.06
CA CYS A 156 -6.49 -36.00 49.36
C CYS A 156 -8.00 -35.71 49.41
N GLY A 157 -8.75 -36.38 50.30
CA GLY A 157 -10.20 -36.23 50.41
C GLY A 157 -10.99 -36.98 49.33
N SER A 158 -12.26 -36.61 49.14
CA SER A 158 -13.17 -37.27 48.18
C SER A 158 -13.11 -36.60 46.81
N GLY A 159 -12.74 -37.35 45.77
CA GLY A 159 -12.74 -36.92 44.38
C GLY A 159 -13.51 -37.88 43.47
N SER A 160 -13.30 -37.74 42.16
CA SER A 160 -13.89 -38.62 41.15
C SER A 160 -12.86 -39.10 40.13
N GLN A 161 -13.06 -40.30 39.61
CA GLN A 161 -12.33 -40.87 38.48
C GLN A 161 -13.30 -41.15 37.34
N SER A 162 -12.86 -40.97 36.10
CA SER A 162 -13.66 -41.26 34.91
C SER A 162 -12.95 -42.26 34.00
N ARG A 163 -13.70 -43.09 33.29
CA ARG A 163 -13.20 -43.95 32.20
C ARG A 163 -14.15 -43.93 31.01
N SER A 164 -13.59 -44.20 29.83
CA SER A 164 -14.30 -44.13 28.55
C SER A 164 -14.24 -45.42 27.75
N ARG A 165 -15.19 -45.63 26.84
CA ARG A 165 -15.21 -46.71 25.84
C ARG A 165 -15.77 -46.21 24.52
N THR A 166 -15.43 -46.85 23.41
CA THR A 166 -15.84 -46.42 22.07
C THR A 166 -16.65 -47.51 21.35
N CYS A 167 -17.60 -47.11 20.49
CA CYS A 167 -18.48 -48.05 19.79
C CYS A 167 -17.79 -48.61 18.52
N THR A 168 -16.78 -49.45 18.73
CA THR A 168 -15.86 -49.90 17.66
C THR A 168 -15.66 -51.41 17.62
N ASN A 169 -16.24 -52.17 18.55
CA ASN A 169 -16.02 -53.61 18.67
C ASN A 169 -17.33 -54.42 18.62
N PRO A 170 -17.94 -54.60 17.42
CA PRO A 170 -17.59 -54.00 16.14
C PRO A 170 -18.22 -52.61 15.93
N ALA A 171 -17.74 -51.83 14.96
CA ALA A 171 -18.42 -50.58 14.57
C ALA A 171 -19.73 -50.88 13.82
N PRO A 172 -20.82 -50.10 14.04
CA PRO A 172 -22.05 -50.27 13.28
C PRO A 172 -21.81 -50.12 11.77
N ALA A 173 -22.30 -51.06 10.97
CA ALA A 173 -22.18 -51.05 9.51
C ALA A 173 -23.44 -51.60 8.84
N PHE A 174 -23.61 -51.27 7.55
CA PHE A 174 -24.70 -51.78 6.70
C PHE A 174 -26.11 -51.61 7.31
N GLY A 175 -26.35 -50.48 7.99
CA GLY A 175 -27.64 -50.16 8.62
C GLY A 175 -27.88 -50.81 9.99
N GLY A 176 -26.86 -51.37 10.63
CA GLY A 176 -26.96 -51.88 12.00
C GLY A 176 -27.13 -50.77 13.04
N ALA A 177 -27.72 -51.13 14.18
CA ALA A 177 -28.00 -50.21 15.28
C ALA A 177 -26.71 -49.72 15.96
N ASN A 178 -26.74 -48.49 16.49
CA ASN A 178 -25.64 -47.94 17.28
C ASN A 178 -25.58 -48.59 18.69
N CYS A 179 -24.44 -48.47 19.36
CA CYS A 179 -24.25 -49.02 20.71
C CYS A 179 -25.21 -48.39 21.73
N VAL A 180 -25.80 -49.23 22.60
CA VAL A 180 -26.73 -48.79 23.66
C VAL A 180 -25.99 -48.67 25.00
N GLY A 181 -26.19 -47.56 25.71
CA GLY A 181 -25.58 -47.27 27.02
C GLY A 181 -24.57 -46.12 26.99
N PRO A 182 -23.99 -45.72 28.14
CA PRO A 182 -23.09 -44.59 28.20
C PRO A 182 -21.68 -44.95 27.69
N ALA A 183 -21.06 -43.99 26.99
CA ALA A 183 -19.66 -44.05 26.52
C ALA A 183 -18.65 -43.64 27.60
N GLN A 184 -19.12 -43.06 28.70
CA GLN A 184 -18.33 -42.54 29.82
C GLN A 184 -18.95 -43.02 31.13
N GLU A 185 -18.11 -43.38 32.09
CA GLU A 185 -18.52 -43.76 33.43
C GLU A 185 -17.64 -43.01 34.44
N THR A 186 -18.28 -42.50 35.50
CA THR A 186 -17.61 -41.79 36.60
C THR A 186 -17.89 -42.51 37.91
N ARG A 187 -16.86 -42.64 38.76
CA ARG A 187 -17.00 -43.16 40.13
C ARG A 187 -16.29 -42.26 41.13
N GLN A 188 -16.71 -42.33 42.38
CA GLN A 188 -16.03 -41.67 43.48
C GLN A 188 -14.70 -42.38 43.80
N CYS A 189 -13.70 -41.59 44.19
CA CYS A 189 -12.44 -42.05 44.74
C CYS A 189 -12.17 -41.29 46.03
N ASN A 190 -11.52 -41.94 47.00
CA ASN A 190 -11.04 -41.29 48.22
C ASN A 190 -9.52 -41.36 48.23
N ALA A 191 -8.87 -40.20 48.18
CA ALA A 191 -7.41 -40.08 48.14
C ALA A 191 -6.78 -39.99 49.55
N GLY A 192 -7.50 -40.40 50.60
CA GLY A 192 -7.02 -40.45 51.98
C GLY A 192 -7.30 -39.16 52.76
N SER A 193 -7.09 -39.20 54.08
CA SER A 193 -7.30 -38.06 54.99
C SER A 193 -6.38 -36.89 54.64
N CYS A 194 -6.91 -35.69 54.49
CA CYS A 194 -6.10 -34.49 54.32
C CYS A 194 -5.44 -34.11 55.67
N PRO A 195 -4.13 -33.76 55.70
CA PRO A 195 -3.46 -33.34 56.93
C PRO A 195 -4.01 -31.99 57.44
N GLU A 196 -4.12 -31.85 58.76
CA GLU A 196 -4.54 -30.59 59.40
C GLU A 196 -3.51 -29.47 59.19
N VAL A 197 -4.03 -28.26 59.03
CA VAL A 197 -3.33 -27.07 58.54
C VAL A 197 -2.37 -26.53 59.58
N SER A 198 -1.10 -26.36 59.23
CA SER A 198 -0.14 -25.55 59.98
C SER A 198 -0.42 -24.06 59.79
N GLU A 199 -0.44 -23.30 60.89
CA GLU A 199 -0.58 -21.85 60.86
C GLU A 199 0.71 -21.23 60.29
N GLY A 200 0.57 -20.40 59.25
CA GLY A 200 1.70 -19.69 58.66
C GLY A 200 2.30 -18.69 59.64
N THR A 201 3.62 -18.50 59.56
CA THR A 201 4.29 -17.41 60.30
C THR A 201 3.78 -16.03 59.84
N SER A 202 3.99 -15.01 60.66
CA SER A 202 3.63 -13.62 60.34
C SER A 202 4.28 -13.18 59.03
N TRP A 203 3.56 -12.34 58.27
CA TRP A 203 4.09 -11.75 57.04
C TRP A 203 5.40 -10.98 57.29
N GLY A 204 6.36 -11.11 56.36
CA GLY A 204 7.49 -10.19 56.29
C GLY A 204 7.03 -8.75 55.99
N GLY A 205 7.95 -7.78 56.11
CA GLY A 205 7.69 -6.40 55.71
C GLY A 205 7.37 -6.29 54.20
N TRP A 206 6.63 -5.25 53.83
CA TRP A 206 6.41 -4.90 52.42
C TRP A 206 7.71 -4.47 51.76
N SER A 207 7.91 -4.88 50.50
CA SER A 207 8.98 -4.35 49.66
C SER A 207 8.82 -2.85 49.43
N SER A 208 9.85 -2.18 48.93
CA SER A 208 9.70 -0.85 48.32
C SER A 208 8.70 -0.90 47.15
N CYS A 209 8.10 0.24 46.83
CA CYS A 209 7.16 0.35 45.72
C CYS A 209 7.88 0.01 44.41
N SER A 210 7.24 -0.74 43.52
CA SER A 210 7.83 -1.14 42.23
C SER A 210 8.16 0.04 41.32
N VAL A 211 7.64 1.23 41.63
CA VAL A 211 7.87 2.49 40.92
C VAL A 211 8.36 3.54 41.91
N THR A 212 9.14 4.50 41.41
CA THR A 212 9.61 5.66 42.18
C THR A 212 8.59 6.81 42.20
N CYS A 213 7.59 6.77 41.32
CA CYS A 213 6.46 7.69 41.27
C CYS A 213 5.23 7.02 40.62
N GLY A 214 4.03 7.51 40.91
CA GLY A 214 2.78 7.01 40.37
C GLY A 214 2.29 5.74 41.07
N SER A 215 1.42 5.00 40.39
CA SER A 215 0.82 3.77 40.91
C SER A 215 1.74 2.57 40.65
N GLY A 216 2.24 1.94 41.72
CA GLY A 216 3.02 0.72 41.64
C GLY A 216 2.43 -0.39 42.50
N SER A 217 3.23 -1.44 42.71
CA SER A 217 2.87 -2.53 43.60
C SER A 217 4.01 -2.84 44.57
N GLN A 218 3.65 -3.22 45.79
CA GLN A 218 4.56 -3.76 46.80
C GLN A 218 4.17 -5.21 47.07
N SER A 219 5.17 -6.05 47.29
CA SER A 219 4.97 -7.45 47.61
C SER A 219 5.57 -7.77 48.99
N ARG A 220 4.90 -8.64 49.74
CA ARG A 220 5.46 -9.26 50.94
C ARG A 220 5.25 -10.76 50.92
N SER A 221 6.19 -11.47 51.51
CA SER A 221 6.18 -12.93 51.56
C SER A 221 6.05 -13.42 52.99
N ARG A 222 5.39 -14.56 53.17
CA ARG A 222 5.41 -15.33 54.41
C ARG A 222 5.90 -16.75 54.14
N THR A 223 6.52 -17.38 55.13
CA THR A 223 7.05 -18.74 55.00
C THR A 223 6.36 -19.70 55.98
N CYS A 224 6.23 -20.94 55.55
CA CYS A 224 5.59 -22.01 56.32
C CYS A 224 6.65 -22.77 57.10
N THR A 225 7.11 -22.19 58.21
CA THR A 225 8.22 -22.74 59.01
C THR A 225 7.85 -23.08 60.45
N ASN A 226 6.62 -22.78 60.89
CA ASN A 226 6.20 -23.01 62.28
C ASN A 226 4.85 -23.76 62.40
N PRO A 227 4.84 -25.11 62.29
CA PRO A 227 5.95 -25.98 61.92
C PRO A 227 6.09 -26.10 60.39
N ALA A 228 7.32 -26.34 59.92
CA ALA A 228 7.58 -26.64 58.51
C ALA A 228 6.89 -27.95 58.09
N PRO A 229 6.23 -28.02 56.90
CA PRO A 229 5.62 -29.25 56.42
C PRO A 229 6.67 -30.36 56.29
N ALA A 230 6.50 -31.44 57.04
CA ALA A 230 7.31 -32.65 56.94
C ALA A 230 6.53 -33.78 56.24
N PHE A 231 7.24 -34.75 55.67
CA PHE A 231 6.66 -35.98 55.10
C PHE A 231 5.56 -35.79 54.04
N GLY A 232 5.62 -34.70 53.26
CA GLY A 232 4.63 -34.40 52.22
C GLY A 232 3.37 -33.69 52.69
N GLY A 233 3.38 -33.11 53.90
CA GLY A 233 2.31 -32.23 54.38
C GLY A 233 2.07 -31.03 53.47
N ALA A 234 0.82 -30.57 53.40
CA ALA A 234 0.45 -29.39 52.62
C ALA A 234 1.13 -28.12 53.18
N ASN A 235 1.53 -27.20 52.30
CA ASN A 235 1.92 -25.85 52.72
C ASN A 235 0.75 -25.13 53.41
N CYS A 236 1.04 -24.11 54.22
CA CYS A 236 0.01 -23.34 54.94
C CYS A 236 -1.09 -22.84 53.99
N ALA A 237 -2.31 -22.77 54.49
CA ALA A 237 -3.45 -22.25 53.73
C ALA A 237 -3.28 -20.75 53.40
N GLY A 238 -3.62 -20.39 52.16
CA GLY A 238 -3.55 -19.02 51.62
C GLY A 238 -2.25 -18.73 50.86
N PRO A 239 -2.15 -17.57 50.20
CA PRO A 239 -1.02 -17.26 49.34
C PRO A 239 0.27 -17.07 50.15
N ALA A 240 1.40 -17.54 49.62
CA ALA A 240 2.74 -17.31 50.21
C ALA A 240 3.29 -15.92 49.90
N GLN A 241 2.67 -15.22 48.94
CA GLN A 241 3.00 -13.88 48.48
C GLN A 241 1.72 -13.06 48.41
N GLU A 242 1.73 -11.89 49.01
CA GLU A 242 0.65 -10.90 48.88
C GLU A 242 1.20 -9.70 48.12
N THR A 243 0.37 -9.12 47.25
CA THR A 243 0.70 -7.91 46.50
C THR A 243 -0.37 -6.87 46.78
N GLN A 244 0.05 -5.65 47.10
CA GLN A 244 -0.87 -4.52 47.25
C GLN A 244 -0.41 -3.35 46.39
N GLN A 245 -1.36 -2.47 46.08
CA GLN A 245 -1.06 -1.22 45.40
C GLN A 245 -0.35 -0.26 46.34
N CYS A 246 0.67 0.40 45.82
CA CYS A 246 1.33 1.53 46.46
C CYS A 246 1.21 2.74 45.54
N ASN A 247 1.17 3.93 46.14
CA ASN A 247 1.30 5.19 45.42
C ASN A 247 2.61 5.84 45.85
N ALA A 248 3.58 5.94 44.93
CA ALA A 248 4.90 6.51 45.18
C ALA A 248 4.92 8.04 45.00
N GLY A 249 3.77 8.71 45.11
CA GLY A 249 3.63 10.14 44.86
C GLY A 249 3.41 10.46 43.38
N SER A 250 3.26 11.74 43.04
CA SER A 250 3.03 12.17 41.66
C SER A 250 4.31 12.09 40.83
N CYS A 251 4.22 11.64 39.57
CA CYS A 251 5.38 11.55 38.68
C CYS A 251 5.85 12.92 38.19
N PRO A 252 7.18 13.09 38.01
CA PRO A 252 7.74 14.24 37.28
C PRO A 252 7.04 14.40 35.94
N VAL A 253 6.58 15.61 35.67
CA VAL A 253 6.04 16.02 34.37
C VAL A 253 7.00 17.05 33.82
N ASP A 254 7.69 16.70 32.75
CA ASP A 254 8.61 17.61 32.07
C ASP A 254 7.82 18.68 31.31
N GLY A 255 8.35 19.90 31.28
CA GLY A 255 7.76 21.04 30.60
C GLY A 255 7.69 20.84 29.09
N GLY A 256 6.54 21.19 28.51
CA GLY A 256 6.36 21.33 27.08
C GLY A 256 6.02 22.77 26.70
N TRP A 257 6.64 23.26 25.63
CA TRP A 257 6.32 24.55 25.05
C TRP A 257 4.88 24.57 24.52
N SER A 258 4.18 25.68 24.74
CA SER A 258 2.98 26.02 23.97
C SER A 258 3.33 26.20 22.50
N ASP A 259 2.30 26.21 21.65
CA ASP A 259 2.47 26.74 20.31
C ASP A 259 2.97 28.19 20.37
N TRP A 260 3.74 28.59 19.36
CA TRP A 260 4.19 29.96 19.21
C TRP A 260 3.01 30.90 19.02
N GLY A 261 3.06 32.06 19.69
CA GLY A 261 2.17 33.18 19.41
C GLY A 261 2.33 33.72 17.99
N ALA A 262 1.41 34.60 17.61
CA ALA A 262 1.55 35.36 16.36
C ALA A 262 2.77 36.28 16.44
N TRP A 263 3.40 36.52 15.28
CA TRP A 263 4.44 37.54 15.15
C TRP A 263 3.86 38.92 15.48
N SER A 264 4.64 39.73 16.20
CA SER A 264 4.34 41.15 16.41
C SER A 264 4.32 41.90 15.08
N ASN A 265 3.81 43.13 15.08
CA ASN A 265 4.09 44.03 13.97
C ASN A 265 5.61 44.30 13.86
N CYS A 266 6.06 44.67 12.66
CA CYS A 266 7.44 45.06 12.43
C CYS A 266 7.81 46.26 13.33
N SER A 267 9.02 46.23 13.91
CA SER A 267 9.48 47.25 14.86
C SER A 267 9.67 48.65 14.25
N VAL A 268 9.66 48.73 12.92
CA VAL A 268 9.76 49.96 12.14
C VAL A 268 8.61 50.05 11.15
N THR A 269 8.32 51.26 10.69
CA THR A 269 7.29 51.52 9.66
C THR A 269 7.88 51.66 8.24
N CYS A 270 9.20 51.70 8.12
CA CYS A 270 9.95 51.76 6.86
C CYS A 270 11.26 50.98 6.97
N GLY A 271 11.78 50.49 5.86
CA GLY A 271 13.00 49.71 5.77
C GLY A 271 12.87 48.34 6.41
N VAL A 272 14.02 47.84 6.89
CA VAL A 272 14.15 46.55 7.55
C VAL A 272 14.13 46.74 9.06
N GLY A 273 13.20 46.06 9.73
CA GLY A 273 13.13 45.99 11.19
C GLY A 273 13.13 44.55 11.67
N THR A 274 12.53 44.36 12.84
CA THR A 274 12.40 43.07 13.49
C THR A 274 10.97 42.84 13.98
N GLU A 275 10.52 41.60 13.92
CA GLU A 275 9.30 41.14 14.57
C GLU A 275 9.64 40.02 15.55
N THR A 276 8.84 39.93 16.62
CA THR A 276 9.06 38.98 17.71
C THR A 276 7.80 38.17 17.96
N ARG A 277 7.97 36.89 18.31
CA ARG A 277 6.89 36.04 18.83
C ARG A 277 7.33 35.31 20.08
N ASP A 278 6.38 35.00 20.94
CA ASP A 278 6.62 34.37 22.24
C ASP A 278 5.86 33.05 22.38
N ARG A 279 6.35 32.17 23.25
CA ARG A 279 5.69 30.93 23.68
C ARG A 279 5.92 30.71 25.18
N THR A 280 5.05 29.95 25.82
CA THR A 280 5.11 29.70 27.27
C THR A 280 5.28 28.21 27.58
N CYS A 281 6.03 27.88 28.63
CA CYS A 281 6.25 26.50 29.06
C CYS A 281 5.04 25.98 29.85
N THR A 282 3.94 25.73 29.15
CA THR A 282 2.63 25.43 29.77
C THR A 282 1.90 24.24 29.15
N ASN A 283 2.48 23.58 28.13
CA ASN A 283 1.84 22.48 27.42
C ASN A 283 2.70 21.19 27.39
N PRO A 284 2.85 20.48 28.53
CA PRO A 284 2.32 20.81 29.86
C PRO A 284 3.30 21.70 30.67
N ALA A 285 2.83 22.32 31.76
CA ALA A 285 3.72 22.99 32.69
C ALA A 285 4.55 21.97 33.50
N PRO A 286 5.85 22.22 33.77
CA PRO A 286 6.65 21.35 34.62
C PRO A 286 6.01 21.13 35.98
N ALA A 287 5.93 19.88 36.43
CA ALA A 287 5.38 19.53 37.74
C ALA A 287 6.15 18.40 38.40
N ASN A 288 6.05 18.29 39.73
CA ASN A 288 6.61 17.20 40.53
C ASN A 288 8.12 16.94 40.29
N GLY A 289 8.89 18.00 40.03
CA GLY A 289 10.34 17.90 39.78
C GLY A 289 10.72 17.48 38.36
N GLY A 290 9.80 17.55 37.39
CA GLY A 290 10.13 17.41 35.97
C GLY A 290 10.99 18.57 35.46
N ALA A 291 11.69 18.34 34.36
CA ALA A 291 12.58 19.31 33.75
C ALA A 291 11.81 20.51 33.19
N ASP A 292 12.45 21.69 33.19
CA ASP A 292 11.91 22.87 32.52
C ASP A 292 12.04 22.73 30.98
N CYS A 293 11.31 23.56 30.24
CA CYS A 293 11.35 23.52 28.78
C CYS A 293 12.72 23.94 28.24
N ASP A 294 13.27 23.16 27.30
CA ASP A 294 14.55 23.46 26.66
C ASP A 294 14.39 24.37 25.42
N GLY A 295 15.27 25.35 25.28
CA GLY A 295 15.26 26.36 24.21
C GLY A 295 14.66 27.72 24.60
N PRO A 296 14.59 28.68 23.66
CA PRO A 296 14.16 30.04 23.96
C PRO A 296 12.63 30.18 24.01
N ALA A 297 12.14 31.05 24.90
CA ALA A 297 10.72 31.42 25.00
C ALA A 297 10.31 32.49 23.99
N GLN A 298 11.28 33.17 23.37
CA GLN A 298 11.08 34.25 22.41
C GLN A 298 11.92 34.00 21.16
N GLU A 299 11.34 34.30 20.01
CA GLU A 299 12.02 34.25 18.71
C GLU A 299 11.91 35.61 18.04
N THR A 300 13.00 36.06 17.41
CA THR A 300 13.09 37.32 16.70
C THR A 300 13.56 37.06 15.28
N GLN A 301 12.88 37.66 14.30
CA GLN A 301 13.31 37.60 12.90
C GLN A 301 13.25 38.98 12.24
N ALA A 302 13.95 39.11 11.12
CA ALA A 302 13.91 40.32 10.31
C ALA A 302 12.57 40.42 9.57
N CYS A 303 12.02 41.63 9.52
CA CYS A 303 10.86 41.98 8.70
C CYS A 303 11.25 43.12 7.75
N ASP A 304 10.78 43.05 6.51
CA ASP A 304 10.90 44.13 5.53
C ASP A 304 9.52 44.73 5.31
N THR A 305 9.40 46.03 5.60
CA THR A 305 8.14 46.76 5.45
C THR A 305 7.78 47.03 3.98
N GLY A 306 8.74 46.87 3.05
CA GLY A 306 8.59 47.22 1.64
C GLY A 306 8.46 48.74 1.40
N VAL A 307 8.60 49.55 2.44
CA VAL A 307 8.52 51.02 2.38
C VAL A 307 9.91 51.58 2.60
N ALA A 308 10.46 52.32 1.65
CA ALA A 308 11.76 52.97 1.83
C ALA A 308 11.69 54.08 2.90
N CYS A 309 12.71 54.20 3.75
CA CYS A 309 12.72 55.24 4.80
C CYS A 309 13.02 56.63 4.24
N PRO A 310 12.49 57.69 4.87
CA PRO A 310 12.88 59.06 4.60
C PRO A 310 14.40 59.24 4.74
N VAL A 311 15.01 59.91 3.77
CA VAL A 311 16.42 60.31 3.81
C VAL A 311 16.46 61.82 3.84
N ASP A 312 16.92 62.40 4.95
CA ASP A 312 17.03 63.84 5.10
C ASP A 312 18.22 64.38 4.29
N GLY A 313 18.04 65.55 3.69
CA GLY A 313 19.04 66.21 2.88
C GLY A 313 20.27 66.62 3.69
N GLY A 314 21.45 66.32 3.15
CA GLY A 314 22.73 66.80 3.65
C GLY A 314 23.42 67.70 2.63
N TRP A 315 24.01 68.79 3.14
CA TRP A 315 24.83 69.67 2.32
C TRP A 315 26.07 68.94 1.81
N SER A 316 26.42 69.16 0.54
CA SER A 316 27.77 68.86 0.04
C SER A 316 28.79 69.72 0.79
N ASP A 317 30.06 69.33 0.66
CA ASP A 317 31.15 70.23 1.01
C ASP A 317 31.02 71.54 0.22
N TRP A 318 31.48 72.63 0.82
CA TRP A 318 31.53 73.92 0.15
C TRP A 318 32.48 73.86 -1.05
N GLY A 319 32.06 74.47 -2.16
CA GLY A 319 32.94 74.77 -3.28
C GLY A 319 34.08 75.73 -2.88
N PRO A 320 35.10 75.88 -3.74
CA PRO A 320 36.14 76.88 -3.53
C PRO A 320 35.55 78.30 -3.54
N TRP A 321 36.18 79.22 -2.82
CA TRP A 321 35.87 80.65 -2.92
C TRP A 321 36.12 81.16 -4.34
N SER A 322 35.23 82.03 -4.83
CA SER A 322 35.44 82.78 -6.06
C SER A 322 36.64 83.71 -5.92
N THR A 323 37.14 84.25 -7.03
CA THR A 323 38.07 85.38 -6.96
C THR A 323 37.40 86.60 -6.33
N CYS A 324 38.19 87.48 -5.72
CA CYS A 324 37.71 88.75 -5.17
C CYS A 324 37.03 89.59 -6.27
N THR A 325 35.91 90.26 -5.93
CA THR A 325 35.14 91.08 -6.90
C THR A 325 35.92 92.28 -7.45
N VAL A 326 37.01 92.66 -6.80
CA VAL A 326 37.87 93.79 -7.17
C VAL A 326 39.31 93.32 -7.34
N THR A 327 40.11 94.10 -8.07
CA THR A 327 41.54 93.84 -8.27
C THR A 327 42.45 94.67 -7.36
N CYS A 328 41.88 95.64 -6.63
CA CYS A 328 42.57 96.48 -5.64
C CYS A 328 41.59 96.85 -4.51
N GLY A 329 42.10 97.05 -3.30
CA GLY A 329 41.31 97.35 -2.11
C GLY A 329 40.45 96.17 -1.62
N ASN A 330 39.32 96.52 -0.99
CA ASN A 330 38.38 95.57 -0.38
C ASN A 330 37.26 95.19 -1.35
N GLY A 331 37.03 93.89 -1.51
CA GLY A 331 35.90 93.34 -2.25
C GLY A 331 35.21 92.22 -1.48
N THR A 332 34.45 91.39 -2.19
CA THR A 332 33.83 90.19 -1.64
C THR A 332 34.14 88.97 -2.49
N GLU A 333 34.14 87.80 -1.88
CA GLU A 333 34.19 86.51 -2.55
C GLU A 333 33.01 85.63 -2.09
N THR A 334 32.59 84.72 -2.97
CA THR A 334 31.42 83.86 -2.75
C THR A 334 31.77 82.40 -2.96
N ARG A 335 31.15 81.50 -2.21
CA ARG A 335 31.22 80.06 -2.45
C ARG A 335 29.83 79.43 -2.32
N ASP A 336 29.62 78.32 -3.01
CA ASP A 336 28.33 77.63 -3.10
C ASP A 336 28.44 76.16 -2.65
N ARG A 337 27.33 75.58 -2.21
CA ARG A 337 27.16 74.17 -1.89
C ARG A 337 25.78 73.67 -2.34
N THR A 338 25.63 72.36 -2.52
CA THR A 338 24.39 71.75 -3.02
C THR A 338 23.84 70.71 -2.05
N CYS A 339 22.52 70.60 -1.93
CA CYS A 339 21.86 69.62 -1.06
C CYS A 339 21.84 68.22 -1.69
N THR A 340 23.01 67.57 -1.76
CA THR A 340 23.20 66.32 -2.49
C THR A 340 24.00 65.27 -1.73
N ASN A 341 24.36 65.51 -0.47
CA ASN A 341 25.17 64.60 0.33
C ASN A 341 24.53 64.27 1.69
N PRO A 342 23.43 63.50 1.72
CA PRO A 342 22.68 62.97 0.57
C PRO A 342 21.60 63.94 0.06
N ALA A 343 21.01 63.69 -1.11
CA ALA A 343 19.82 64.41 -1.55
C ALA A 343 18.58 63.91 -0.75
N PRO A 344 17.59 64.77 -0.45
CA PRO A 344 16.36 64.35 0.20
C PRO A 344 15.61 63.30 -0.63
N GLU A 345 15.24 62.17 -0.04
CA GLU A 345 14.48 61.10 -0.69
C GLU A 345 13.35 60.59 0.22
N ASN A 346 12.33 59.95 -0.38
CA ASN A 346 11.22 59.28 0.33
C ASN A 346 10.51 60.16 1.38
N GLY A 347 10.43 61.48 1.15
CA GLY A 347 9.78 62.42 2.06
C GLY A 347 10.64 62.91 3.23
N GLY A 348 11.97 62.71 3.17
CA GLY A 348 12.92 63.33 4.09
C GLY A 348 12.96 64.85 3.95
N THR A 349 13.46 65.54 4.98
CA THR A 349 13.49 66.99 5.01
C THR A 349 14.56 67.58 4.10
N ASP A 350 14.31 68.77 3.54
CA ASP A 350 15.30 69.50 2.76
C ASP A 350 16.44 70.05 3.65
N CYS A 351 17.57 70.42 3.05
CA CYS A 351 18.73 70.93 3.78
C CYS A 351 18.43 72.29 4.43
N ASP A 352 18.79 72.43 5.71
CA ASP A 352 18.59 73.67 6.46
C ASP A 352 19.81 74.62 6.37
N GLY A 353 19.56 75.92 6.18
CA GLY A 353 20.57 76.97 5.99
C GLY A 353 20.82 77.40 4.53
N PRO A 354 21.74 78.35 4.29
CA PRO A 354 21.95 78.91 2.96
C PRO A 354 22.82 78.01 2.06
N ALA A 355 22.51 78.00 0.76
CA ALA A 355 23.30 77.32 -0.27
C ALA A 355 24.54 78.12 -0.74
N GLN A 356 24.60 79.40 -0.38
CA GLN A 356 25.65 80.33 -0.77
C GLN A 356 26.16 81.11 0.44
N GLU A 357 27.47 81.31 0.52
CA GLU A 357 28.12 82.13 1.53
C GLU A 357 28.93 83.23 0.86
N THR A 358 28.96 84.42 1.48
CA THR A 358 29.71 85.58 1.01
C THR A 358 30.56 86.12 2.14
N GLN A 359 31.84 86.38 1.86
CA GLN A 359 32.74 87.01 2.81
C GLN A 359 33.56 88.12 2.17
N ALA A 360 34.11 89.00 3.00
CA ALA A 360 35.00 90.07 2.56
C ALA A 360 36.37 89.50 2.17
N CYS A 361 36.97 90.04 1.11
CA CYS A 361 38.35 89.79 0.69
C CYS A 361 39.10 91.11 0.61
N ASP A 362 40.36 91.10 1.05
CA ASP A 362 41.31 92.18 0.82
C ASP A 362 42.32 91.68 -0.22
N THR A 363 42.51 92.47 -1.28
CA THR A 363 43.48 92.14 -2.33
C THR A 363 44.92 92.43 -1.91
N GLU A 364 45.13 93.14 -0.79
CA GLU A 364 46.42 93.70 -0.34
C GLU A 364 47.09 94.60 -1.40
N VAL A 365 46.35 94.99 -2.44
CA VAL A 365 46.78 95.89 -3.50
C VAL A 365 46.06 97.22 -3.29
N SER A 366 46.81 98.27 -2.96
CA SER A 366 46.27 99.63 -2.87
C SER A 366 45.80 100.12 -4.24
N CYS A 367 44.59 100.68 -4.31
CA CYS A 367 44.06 101.21 -5.57
C CYS A 367 44.83 102.46 -6.04
N PRO A 368 44.92 102.68 -7.37
CA PRO A 368 45.48 103.91 -7.93
C PRO A 368 44.75 105.15 -7.39
N VAL A 369 45.52 106.17 -7.00
CA VAL A 369 45.00 107.49 -6.60
C VAL A 369 45.52 108.50 -7.61
N ASP A 370 44.61 109.09 -8.39
CA ASP A 370 44.97 110.09 -9.39
C ASP A 370 45.32 111.44 -8.73
N GLY A 371 46.32 112.13 -9.29
CA GLY A 371 46.80 113.41 -8.79
C GLY A 371 45.82 114.55 -8.96
N GLY A 372 45.70 115.39 -7.93
CA GLY A 372 44.98 116.66 -7.97
C GLY A 372 45.90 117.85 -7.72
N TRP A 373 45.68 118.93 -8.48
CA TRP A 373 46.40 120.19 -8.28
C TRP A 373 46.06 120.80 -6.90
N SER A 374 47.07 121.31 -6.21
CA SER A 374 46.89 122.24 -5.10
C SER A 374 46.38 123.60 -5.59
N ASP A 375 45.90 124.42 -4.66
CA ASP A 375 45.56 125.81 -4.95
C ASP A 375 46.81 126.56 -5.44
N TRP A 376 46.60 127.52 -6.36
CA TRP A 376 47.68 128.37 -6.84
C TRP A 376 48.31 129.19 -5.72
N PHE A 377 49.65 129.28 -5.70
CA PHE A 377 50.36 130.26 -4.89
C PHE A 377 50.04 131.69 -5.35
N ALA A 378 50.31 132.67 -4.48
CA ALA A 378 50.13 134.08 -4.81
C ALA A 378 51.06 134.50 -5.98
N TRP A 379 50.61 135.45 -6.79
CA TRP A 379 51.43 136.04 -7.86
C TRP A 379 52.73 136.63 -7.30
N SER A 380 53.84 136.38 -8.01
CA SER A 380 55.13 136.99 -7.73
C SER A 380 55.10 138.51 -7.97
N GLY A 381 56.08 139.23 -7.44
CA GLY A 381 56.22 140.64 -7.77
C GLY A 381 56.56 140.83 -9.25
N CYS A 382 55.94 141.82 -9.89
CA CYS A 382 56.20 142.16 -11.28
C CYS A 382 57.71 142.31 -11.59
N SER A 383 58.17 141.67 -12.66
CA SER A 383 59.61 141.52 -13.01
C SER A 383 60.37 142.81 -13.28
N VAL A 384 59.67 143.93 -13.43
CA VAL A 384 60.24 145.26 -13.69
C VAL A 384 59.71 146.30 -12.71
N THR A 385 60.45 147.38 -12.53
CA THR A 385 60.07 148.51 -11.67
C THR A 385 59.46 149.69 -12.45
N CYS A 386 59.57 149.71 -13.78
CA CYS A 386 58.91 150.65 -14.69
C CYS A 386 58.49 149.92 -15.98
N GLY A 387 57.44 150.38 -16.65
CA GLY A 387 56.86 149.76 -17.84
C GLY A 387 56.12 148.44 -17.58
N VAL A 388 55.96 147.65 -18.66
CA VAL A 388 55.31 146.34 -18.65
C VAL A 388 56.35 145.25 -18.38
N GLY A 389 56.11 144.42 -17.36
CA GLY A 389 56.84 143.20 -17.06
C GLY A 389 55.92 141.99 -16.97
N THR A 390 56.38 140.94 -16.30
CA THR A 390 55.59 139.73 -16.05
C THR A 390 55.59 139.36 -14.58
N GLU A 391 54.48 138.78 -14.11
CA GLU A 391 54.39 138.10 -12.83
C GLU A 391 53.98 136.65 -13.06
N THR A 392 54.40 135.78 -12.15
CA THR A 392 54.26 134.33 -12.24
C THR A 392 53.65 133.79 -10.96
N ARG A 393 52.86 132.72 -11.07
CA ARG A 393 52.43 131.92 -9.91
C ARG A 393 52.53 130.44 -10.24
N ASP A 394 52.72 129.63 -9.20
CA ASP A 394 52.93 128.19 -9.32
C ASP A 394 51.85 127.42 -8.53
N ARG A 395 51.66 126.14 -8.85
CA ARG A 395 50.88 125.17 -8.08
C ARG A 395 51.57 123.81 -8.11
N THR A 396 51.25 122.93 -7.16
CA THR A 396 51.89 121.61 -7.02
C THR A 396 50.86 120.48 -7.13
N CYS A 397 51.25 119.36 -7.73
CA CYS A 397 50.39 118.18 -7.83
C CYS A 397 50.41 117.39 -6.50
N THR A 398 49.74 117.92 -5.48
CA THR A 398 49.83 117.41 -4.10
C THR A 398 48.48 117.32 -3.39
N ASN A 399 47.35 117.51 -4.09
CA ASN A 399 46.02 117.49 -3.48
C ASN A 399 45.00 116.64 -4.26
N PRO A 400 45.08 115.30 -4.20
CA PRO A 400 46.16 114.51 -3.58
C PRO A 400 47.37 114.35 -4.52
N ALA A 401 48.50 113.89 -4.01
CA ALA A 401 49.60 113.48 -4.89
C ALA A 401 49.23 112.16 -5.59
N PRO A 402 49.63 111.93 -6.85
CA PRO A 402 49.45 110.64 -7.50
C PRO A 402 50.13 109.53 -6.70
N GLU A 403 49.40 108.47 -6.38
CA GLU A 403 49.90 107.30 -5.65
C GLU A 403 49.47 106.00 -6.34
N ASN A 404 50.20 104.91 -6.10
CA ASN A 404 49.89 103.55 -6.58
C ASN A 404 49.63 103.45 -8.10
N GLY A 405 50.34 104.25 -8.91
CA GLY A 405 50.21 104.25 -10.36
C GLY A 405 49.02 105.03 -10.90
N GLY A 406 48.38 105.87 -10.08
CA GLY A 406 47.39 106.85 -10.54
C GLY A 406 47.97 107.88 -11.51
N ALA A 407 47.09 108.51 -12.28
CA ALA A 407 47.48 109.49 -13.29
C ALA A 407 48.09 110.75 -12.65
N ASP A 408 49.08 111.35 -13.32
CA ASP A 408 49.64 112.65 -12.91
C ASP A 408 48.66 113.80 -13.18
N CYS A 409 48.85 114.95 -12.53
CA CYS A 409 47.97 116.10 -12.71
C CYS A 409 48.04 116.67 -14.13
N ASP A 410 46.89 116.85 -14.76
CA ASP A 410 46.79 117.38 -16.12
C ASP A 410 46.80 118.93 -16.16
N GLY A 411 47.65 119.53 -16.99
CA GLY A 411 47.80 120.99 -17.18
C GLY A 411 49.13 121.59 -16.67
N PRO A 412 49.35 122.91 -16.83
CA PRO A 412 50.62 123.53 -16.43
C PRO A 412 50.70 123.75 -14.90
N ALA A 413 51.90 123.55 -14.36
CA ALA A 413 52.25 123.82 -12.95
C ALA A 413 52.56 125.30 -12.68
N GLN A 414 52.80 126.09 -13.72
CA GLN A 414 53.15 127.51 -13.64
C GLN A 414 52.29 128.32 -14.60
N GLU A 415 51.84 129.48 -14.15
CA GLU A 415 51.11 130.45 -14.95
C GLU A 415 51.84 131.78 -14.92
N THR A 416 51.95 132.42 -16.09
CA THR A 416 52.62 133.72 -16.26
C THR A 416 51.65 134.69 -16.91
N GLN A 417 51.55 135.90 -16.35
CA GLN A 417 50.77 136.98 -16.95
C GLN A 417 51.56 138.28 -16.97
N ALA A 418 51.14 139.22 -17.83
CA ALA A 418 51.73 140.54 -17.90
C ALA A 418 51.29 141.41 -16.72
N CYS A 419 52.22 142.20 -16.19
CA CYS A 419 51.97 143.21 -15.16
C CYS A 419 52.49 144.56 -15.66
N ASP A 420 51.76 145.64 -15.39
CA ASP A 420 52.17 147.00 -15.78
C ASP A 420 52.33 147.86 -14.53
N LYS A 421 53.51 148.47 -14.34
CA LYS A 421 53.78 149.36 -13.22
C LYS A 421 53.19 150.76 -13.39
N GLY A 422 52.66 151.09 -14.57
CA GLY A 422 52.04 152.40 -14.85
C GLY A 422 53.01 153.58 -14.86
N VAL A 423 54.33 153.32 -14.80
CA VAL A 423 55.40 154.33 -14.81
C VAL A 423 56.28 154.14 -16.07
N PRO A 424 56.35 155.12 -17.00
CA PRO A 424 57.21 155.04 -18.18
C PRO A 424 58.70 155.05 -17.79
N CYS A 425 59.52 154.21 -18.43
CA CYS A 425 60.96 154.19 -18.20
C CYS A 425 61.68 155.37 -18.91
N PRO A 426 62.76 155.96 -18.33
CA PRO A 426 63.48 157.09 -18.93
C PRO A 426 64.18 156.74 -20.26
N VAL A 427 64.22 157.68 -21.21
CA VAL A 427 64.82 157.51 -22.56
C VAL A 427 66.02 158.48 -22.71
N ASP A 428 67.21 157.96 -22.97
CA ASP A 428 68.44 158.75 -23.20
C ASP A 428 68.51 159.33 -24.64
N GLY A 429 68.98 160.59 -24.77
CA GLY A 429 68.92 161.41 -25.99
C GLY A 429 69.97 161.13 -27.07
N GLY A 430 69.59 161.35 -28.33
CA GLY A 430 70.45 161.26 -29.53
C GLY A 430 70.95 162.63 -30.04
N TRP A 431 72.12 162.62 -30.69
CA TRP A 431 72.94 163.78 -31.11
C TRP A 431 72.63 164.32 -32.52
N SER A 432 73.05 165.56 -32.82
CA SER A 432 73.03 166.23 -34.15
C SER A 432 74.38 166.18 -34.90
N ASP A 433 74.38 166.53 -36.20
CA ASP A 433 75.49 166.40 -37.17
C ASP A 433 76.67 167.41 -37.04
N TRP A 434 77.85 167.01 -37.56
CA TRP A 434 79.15 167.73 -37.54
C TRP A 434 79.30 168.85 -38.60
N GLY A 435 80.03 169.93 -38.25
CA GLY A 435 80.44 171.04 -39.17
C GLY A 435 81.95 171.08 -39.49
N ALA A 436 82.34 171.76 -40.58
CA ALA A 436 83.67 171.71 -41.24
C ALA A 436 84.71 172.79 -40.82
N TRP A 437 85.98 172.52 -41.16
CA TRP A 437 87.25 173.02 -40.59
C TRP A 437 87.98 174.22 -41.27
N PHE A 438 89.05 174.71 -40.59
CA PHE A 438 90.28 175.43 -41.01
C PHE A 438 90.31 177.00 -40.92
N ALA A 439 91.44 177.74 -40.73
CA ALA A 439 92.90 177.46 -40.76
C ALA A 439 93.77 178.40 -39.84
N CYS A 440 94.97 177.92 -39.45
CA CYS A 440 95.99 178.49 -38.54
C CYS A 440 96.91 179.58 -39.12
N SER A 441 97.51 180.43 -38.24
CA SER A 441 98.92 180.91 -38.35
C SER A 441 99.34 181.96 -37.29
N VAL A 442 99.93 181.59 -36.13
CA VAL A 442 101.17 182.20 -35.53
C VAL A 442 101.48 181.83 -34.05
N THR A 443 102.77 181.52 -33.85
CA THR A 443 103.70 181.58 -32.70
C THR A 443 103.20 181.66 -31.25
N CYS A 444 102.90 180.52 -30.62
CA CYS A 444 103.01 180.17 -29.18
C CYS A 444 102.14 178.90 -28.96
N GLY A 445 102.43 177.98 -28.04
CA GLY A 445 102.49 178.16 -26.59
C GLY A 445 101.20 177.61 -25.95
N VAL A 446 101.21 177.44 -24.63
CA VAL A 446 100.17 176.84 -23.79
C VAL A 446 98.75 177.28 -24.15
N GLY A 447 98.00 176.35 -24.72
CA GLY A 447 96.81 175.79 -24.09
C GLY A 447 96.89 174.31 -24.43
N THR A 448 96.95 173.34 -23.52
CA THR A 448 95.99 173.09 -22.44
C THR A 448 94.60 173.60 -22.82
N GLU A 449 93.94 172.84 -23.71
CA GLU A 449 92.51 172.89 -23.97
C GLU A 449 91.95 171.47 -23.94
#